data_AF-A0A7Y5SDH2-F1
#
_entry.id   AF-A0A7Y5SDH2-F1
#
_cell.length_a   1.000
_cell.length_b   1.000
_cell.length_c   1.000
_cell.angle_alpha   90.00
_cell.angle_beta   90.00
_cell.angle_gamma   90.00
#
_symmetry.space_group_name_H-M   'P 1'
#
loop_
_entity.id
_entity.type
_entity.pdbx_description
1 polymer ?
#
loop_
_entity_poly.entity_id
_entity_poly.type
_entity_poly.pdbx_seq_one_letter_code
_entity_poly.pdbx_strand_id
1 'polypeptide(L)'
;MREVAELNGDGIAAELRDTIHQLNEALGSPVSFWPVDWSLERRESSPAALDEAIEMARDLGVAMKYPTVTQTMSPNQVLRDRLGLAVIHRPCRSYP
;
A
#
# COMPACT_ATOMS: atom_id res chain seq x y z
N MET A 1 -5.25 6.95 17.69
CA MET A 1 -5.63 6.24 16.45
C MET A 1 -4.37 6.16 15.60
N ARG A 2 -4.05 5.01 14.99
CA ARG A 2 -2.83 4.89 14.17
C ARG A 2 -3.16 5.29 12.74
N GLU A 3 -2.32 6.13 12.15
CA GLU A 3 -2.49 6.61 10.78
C GLU A 3 -1.59 5.82 9.85
N VAL A 4 -2.13 5.36 8.72
CA VAL A 4 -1.42 4.49 7.77
C VAL A 4 -1.63 4.98 6.35
N ALA A 5 -0.54 5.17 5.60
CA ALA A 5 -0.63 5.43 4.17
C ALA A 5 -1.19 4.17 3.48
N GLU A 6 -2.27 4.31 2.71
CA GLU A 6 -2.94 3.19 2.05
C GLU A 6 -2.76 3.27 0.53
N LEU A 7 -1.85 2.46 0.00
CA LEU A 7 -1.41 2.52 -1.40
C LEU A 7 -2.26 1.54 -2.22
N ASN A 8 -3.32 2.06 -2.85
CA ASN A 8 -4.35 1.30 -3.56
C ASN A 8 -3.88 0.86 -4.95
N GLY A 9 -3.62 -0.43 -5.11
CA GLY A 9 -3.03 -0.99 -6.31
C GLY A 9 -4.04 -1.55 -7.32
N ASP A 10 -3.69 -2.69 -7.90
CA ASP A 10 -4.33 -3.24 -9.10
C ASP A 10 -4.93 -4.64 -8.88
N GLY A 11 -5.76 -5.10 -9.83
CA GLY A 11 -6.33 -6.45 -9.81
C GLY A 11 -7.25 -6.65 -8.61
N ILE A 12 -6.95 -7.63 -7.76
CA ILE A 12 -7.74 -7.94 -6.55
C ILE A 12 -7.57 -6.90 -5.42
N ALA A 13 -6.79 -5.84 -5.63
CA ALA A 13 -6.50 -4.84 -4.59
C ALA A 13 -7.75 -4.23 -3.97
N ALA A 14 -8.77 -3.90 -4.76
CA ALA A 14 -10.01 -3.30 -4.27
C ALA A 14 -10.79 -4.26 -3.34
N GLU A 15 -10.91 -5.54 -3.72
CA GLU A 15 -11.58 -6.56 -2.90
C GLU A 15 -10.86 -6.78 -1.56
N LEU A 16 -9.52 -6.85 -1.61
CA LEU A 16 -8.69 -6.96 -0.40
C LEU A 16 -8.85 -5.73 0.49
N ARG A 17 -8.89 -4.53 -0.10
CA ARG A 17 -9.10 -3.28 0.62
C ARG A 17 -10.42 -3.27 1.35
N ASP A 18 -11.50 -3.58 0.65
CA ASP A 18 -12.83 -3.57 1.22
C ASP A 18 -12.93 -4.59 2.38
N THR A 19 -12.27 -5.74 2.25
CA THR A 19 -12.16 -6.74 3.34
C THR A 19 -11.39 -6.21 4.55
N ILE A 20 -10.27 -5.52 4.33
CA ILE A 20 -9.47 -4.93 5.42
C ILE A 20 -10.24 -3.81 6.14
N HIS A 21 -10.95 -2.96 5.40
CA HIS A 21 -11.77 -1.90 5.98
C HIS A 21 -12.92 -2.46 6.82
N GLN A 22 -13.62 -3.49 6.32
CA GLN A 22 -14.66 -4.19 7.08
C GLN A 22 -14.11 -4.79 8.39
N LEU A 23 -12.93 -5.41 8.34
CA LEU A 23 -12.27 -5.93 9.54
C LEU A 23 -11.89 -4.81 10.52
N ASN A 24 -11.34 -3.70 10.01
CA ASN A 24 -10.98 -2.54 10.83
C ASN A 24 -12.22 -1.97 11.55
N GLU A 25 -13.34 -1.79 10.84
CA GLU A 25 -14.62 -1.35 11.42
C GLU A 25 -15.12 -2.31 12.49
N ALA A 26 -15.13 -3.63 12.21
CA ALA A 26 -15.55 -4.64 13.17
C ALA A 26 -14.69 -4.67 14.45
N LEU A 27 -13.45 -4.19 14.37
CA LEU A 27 -12.52 -4.06 15.51
C LEU A 27 -12.59 -2.67 16.19
N GLY A 28 -13.55 -1.82 15.85
CA GLY A 28 -13.72 -0.49 16.43
C GLY A 28 -12.82 0.58 15.80
N SER A 29 -12.45 0.40 14.54
CA SER A 29 -11.63 1.33 13.74
C SER A 29 -10.31 1.74 14.41
N PRO A 30 -9.44 0.78 14.81
CA PRO A 30 -8.16 1.09 15.46
C PRO A 30 -7.16 1.85 14.56
N VAL A 31 -7.35 1.78 13.24
CA VAL A 31 -6.50 2.39 12.21
C VAL A 31 -7.29 3.38 11.35
N SER A 32 -6.69 4.52 11.02
CA SER A 32 -7.13 5.45 9.98
C SER A 32 -6.25 5.29 8.76
N PHE A 33 -6.88 5.08 7.61
CA PHE A 33 -6.19 4.93 6.33
C PHE A 33 -6.19 6.25 5.56
N TRP A 34 -5.03 6.63 5.05
CA TRP A 34 -4.82 7.77 4.16
C TRP A 34 -4.64 7.24 2.72
N PRO A 35 -5.71 7.17 1.93
CA PRO A 35 -5.66 6.49 0.64
C PRO A 35 -4.89 7.30 -0.40
N VAL A 36 -4.05 6.60 -1.16
CA VAL A 36 -3.40 7.08 -2.36
C VAL A 36 -3.81 6.17 -3.51
N ASP A 37 -4.32 6.75 -4.59
CA ASP A 37 -4.55 6.01 -5.82
C ASP A 37 -3.19 5.63 -6.43
N TRP A 38 -2.91 4.34 -6.42
CA TRP A 38 -1.68 3.75 -6.93
C TRP A 38 -1.94 2.72 -8.02
N SER A 39 -3.09 2.86 -8.67
CA SER A 39 -3.45 2.09 -9.86
C SER A 39 -2.44 2.29 -10.98
N LEU A 40 -2.37 1.32 -11.87
CA LEU A 40 -1.53 1.37 -13.05
C LEU A 40 -1.87 2.59 -13.92
N GLU A 41 -3.17 2.86 -14.13
CA GLU A 41 -3.63 4.03 -14.89
C GLU A 41 -3.12 5.34 -14.28
N ARG A 42 -3.22 5.49 -12.96
CA ARG A 42 -2.75 6.69 -12.26
C ARG A 42 -1.22 6.84 -12.34
N ARG A 43 -0.47 5.75 -12.20
CA ARG A 43 1.00 5.74 -12.27
C ARG A 43 1.53 6.00 -13.68
N GLU A 44 0.87 5.48 -14.72
CA GLU A 44 1.28 5.71 -16.12
C GLU A 44 0.86 7.10 -16.62
N SER A 45 -0.22 7.66 -16.08
CA SER A 45 -0.65 9.03 -16.42
C SER A 45 0.19 10.12 -15.73
N SER A 46 0.85 9.81 -14.61
CA SER A 46 1.70 10.80 -13.92
C SER A 46 2.75 10.15 -13.01
N PRO A 47 4.02 10.54 -13.14
CA PRO A 47 5.07 10.08 -12.21
C PRO A 47 4.85 10.58 -10.78
N ALA A 48 4.10 11.68 -10.58
CA ALA A 48 3.80 12.24 -9.27
C ALA A 48 3.06 11.26 -8.35
N ALA A 49 2.31 10.31 -8.90
CA ALA A 49 1.62 9.29 -8.11
C ALA A 49 2.59 8.43 -7.27
N LEU A 50 3.82 8.20 -7.76
CA LEU A 50 4.85 7.50 -6.99
C LEU A 50 5.39 8.38 -5.86
N ASP A 51 5.61 9.66 -6.14
CA ASP A 51 6.17 10.61 -5.17
C ASP A 51 5.18 10.87 -4.03
N GLU A 52 3.91 11.11 -4.34
CA GLU A 52 2.82 11.28 -3.37
C GLU A 52 2.75 10.11 -2.37
N ALA A 53 2.76 8.86 -2.86
CA ALA A 53 2.72 7.67 -2.02
C ALA A 53 3.96 7.51 -1.13
N ILE A 54 5.14 7.85 -1.67
CA ILE A 54 6.43 7.72 -0.97
C ILE A 54 6.56 8.78 0.12
N GLU A 55 6.15 10.02 -0.16
CA GLU A 55 6.13 11.12 0.80
C GLU A 55 5.14 10.82 1.94
N MET A 56 3.91 10.42 1.60
CA MET A 56 2.92 10.01 2.61
C MET A 56 3.43 8.87 3.50
N ALA A 57 4.02 7.83 2.92
CA ALA A 57 4.57 6.71 3.67
C ALA A 57 5.76 7.13 4.57
N ARG A 58 6.57 8.09 4.12
CA ARG A 58 7.67 8.66 4.90
C ARG A 58 7.14 9.50 6.07
N ASP A 59 6.15 10.34 5.82
CA ASP A 59 5.58 11.26 6.81
C ASP A 59 4.84 10.50 7.92
N LEU A 60 4.06 9.48 7.57
CA LEU A 60 3.35 8.63 8.53
C LEU A 60 4.25 7.54 9.15
N GLY A 61 5.39 7.25 8.53
CA GLY A 61 6.33 6.21 8.97
C GLY A 61 5.83 4.77 8.78
N VAL A 62 4.65 4.57 8.17
CA VAL A 62 4.04 3.27 7.90
C VAL A 62 3.13 3.33 6.68
N ALA A 63 3.13 2.25 5.91
CA ALA A 63 2.26 2.08 4.76
C ALA A 63 1.69 0.67 4.69
N MET A 64 0.44 0.57 4.27
CA MET A 64 -0.20 -0.66 3.81
C MET A 64 -0.31 -0.58 2.29
N LYS A 65 0.29 -1.56 1.61
CA LYS A 65 0.41 -1.56 0.16
C LYS A 65 -0.26 -2.78 -0.45
N TYR A 66 -1.25 -2.55 -1.31
CA TYR A 66 -1.93 -3.62 -2.04
C TYR A 66 -1.10 -4.12 -3.23
N PRO A 67 -1.41 -5.28 -3.82
CA PRO A 67 -0.74 -5.77 -5.03
C PRO A 67 -0.80 -4.76 -6.17
N THR A 68 0.26 -4.66 -6.97
CA THR A 68 0.35 -3.71 -8.10
C THR A 68 0.95 -4.39 -9.32
N VAL A 69 0.48 -4.00 -10.50
CA VAL A 69 1.06 -4.43 -11.79
C VAL A 69 2.38 -3.70 -12.01
N THR A 70 3.40 -4.46 -12.44
CA THR A 70 4.65 -3.92 -13.00
C THR A 70 4.51 -3.90 -14.51
N GLN A 71 4.38 -2.70 -15.11
CA GLN A 71 4.34 -2.51 -16.56
C GLN A 71 5.62 -1.85 -17.05
N THR A 72 5.71 -0.51 -16.95
CA THR A 72 6.91 0.24 -17.35
C THR A 72 8.01 0.16 -16.29
N MET A 73 7.61 0.25 -15.02
CA MET A 73 8.51 0.17 -13.88
C MET A 73 7.85 -0.54 -12.70
N SER A 74 8.65 -1.17 -11.83
CA SER A 74 8.12 -1.86 -10.66
C SER A 74 7.90 -0.88 -9.50
N PRO A 75 6.66 -0.55 -9.10
CA PRO A 75 6.40 0.31 -7.96
C PRO A 75 6.92 -0.30 -6.65
N ASN A 76 6.99 -1.63 -6.54
CA ASN A 76 7.60 -2.32 -5.40
C ASN A 76 9.10 -2.04 -5.29
N GLN A 77 9.82 -1.98 -6.40
CA GLN A 77 11.24 -1.65 -6.40
C GLN A 77 11.45 -0.18 -6.04
N VAL A 78 10.73 0.73 -6.70
CA VAL A 78 10.82 2.17 -6.43
C VAL A 78 10.56 2.49 -4.95
N LEU A 79 9.51 1.91 -4.35
CA LEU A 79 9.19 2.12 -2.94
C LEU A 79 10.34 1.70 -2.02
N ARG A 80 10.93 0.53 -2.27
CA ARG A 80 12.05 0.01 -1.48
C ARG A 80 13.28 0.89 -1.60
N ASP A 81 13.64 1.27 -2.82
CA ASP A 81 14.83 2.06 -3.09
C ASP A 81 14.71 3.47 -2.49
N ARG A 82 13.54 4.12 -2.64
CA ARG A 82 13.33 5.51 -2.15
C ARG A 82 13.10 5.63 -0.64
N LEU A 83 12.68 4.55 0.02
CA LEU A 83 12.51 4.50 1.47
C LEU A 83 13.64 3.73 2.19
N GLY A 84 14.65 3.22 1.45
CA GLY A 84 15.76 2.46 2.03
C GLY A 84 15.33 1.17 2.72
N LEU A 85 14.30 0.49 2.20
CA LEU A 85 13.69 -0.69 2.84
C LEU A 85 14.34 -1.99 2.35
N ALA A 86 14.78 -2.82 3.30
CA ALA A 86 15.06 -4.23 3.04
C ALA A 86 13.77 -5.06 3.08
N VAL A 87 13.67 -6.08 2.24
CA VAL A 87 12.53 -7.01 2.27
C VAL A 87 12.78 -8.10 3.31
N ILE A 88 11.87 -8.19 4.28
CA ILE A 88 11.88 -9.27 5.28
C ILE A 88 10.80 -10.27 4.89
N HIS A 89 11.20 -11.37 4.25
CA HIS A 89 10.30 -12.50 4.03
C HIS A 89 10.10 -13.27 5.33
N ARG A 90 8.89 -13.25 5.88
CA ARG A 90 8.52 -14.03 7.07
C ARG A 90 7.69 -15.25 6.64
N PRO A 91 7.95 -16.45 7.20
CA PRO A 91 7.24 -17.66 6.81
C PRO A 91 5.77 -17.59 7.20
N CYS A 92 4.90 -17.96 6.27
CA CYS A 92 3.50 -18.27 6.56
C CYS A 92 3.44 -19.62 7.28
N ARG A 93 2.67 -19.70 8.36
CA ARG A 93 2.42 -20.93 9.11
C ARG A 93 0.98 -21.37 8.85
N SER A 94 0.72 -22.67 8.95
CA SER A 94 -0.65 -23.18 8.95
C SER A 94 -1.43 -22.57 10.12
N TYR A 95 -2.69 -22.23 9.87
CA TYR A 95 -3.66 -21.96 10.93
C TYR A 95 -4.22 -23.30 11.45
N PRO A 96 -4.39 -23.47 12.78
CA PRO A 96 -5.03 -24.66 13.35
C PRO A 96 -6.52 -24.76 12.98
#